data_AF-Q8TWJ1-F1
#
_entry.id   AF-Q8TWJ1-F1
#
_cell.length_a   1.000
_cell.length_b   1.000
_cell.length_c   1.000
_cell.angle_alpha   90.00
_cell.angle_beta   90.00
_cell.angle_gamma   90.00
#
_symmetry.space_group_name_H-M   'P 1'
#
loop_
_entity.id
_entity.type
_entity.pdbx_description
1 polymer ?
#
loop_
_entity_poly.entity_id
_entity_poly.type
_entity_poly.pdbx_seq_one_letter_code
_entity_poly.pdbx_strand_id
1 'polypeptide(L)'
;MRFYFAVDKARERGVPIKEFKLIQEDGSVYWEGKFGRSKWETSGEVIYGNMVALSGIYLGLLSGEVKPKTWPEPERSRFEKGITVGLARILSLQQEDGGWGWKVVLVEGKTRFPAGKGHVLYTAKILAKVLIPALRLNIKNVSYGGTTYDVAEHARAAVRFLIDQQLESGGYSANKEWSMTEDPLYTAWALRALCEAYRYRDLLGLDDATVQQVKEAIRRAVDWLLSHQEDEGDYAGLWEMKSAAIMGSAYAPPSEAQIVRALIQAYSISEELGLNKAELKEA
;
A
#
# COMPACT_ATOMS: atom_id res chain seq x y z
N MET A 1 1.38 8.10 19.04
CA MET A 1 1.60 6.88 19.87
C MET A 1 0.54 6.63 20.97
N ARG A 2 -0.55 7.41 21.07
CA ARG A 2 -1.65 7.19 22.06
C ARG A 2 -2.82 6.34 21.53
N PHE A 3 -2.85 6.06 20.22
CA PHE A 3 -3.97 5.46 19.50
C PHE A 3 -4.21 3.98 19.86
N TYR A 4 -3.15 3.18 19.89
CA TYR A 4 -3.23 1.74 20.19
C TYR A 4 -3.53 1.44 21.65
N PHE A 5 -2.98 2.24 22.58
CA PHE A 5 -3.21 2.06 24.01
C PHE A 5 -4.70 2.21 24.40
N ALA A 6 -5.46 3.02 23.67
CA ALA A 6 -6.89 3.21 23.92
C ALA A 6 -7.73 2.03 23.41
N VAL A 7 -7.39 1.49 22.23
CA VAL A 7 -8.11 0.36 21.61
C VAL A 7 -7.90 -0.93 22.39
N ASP A 8 -6.66 -1.27 22.72
CA ASP A 8 -6.35 -2.50 23.45
C ASP A 8 -6.89 -2.46 24.88
N LYS A 9 -6.81 -1.32 25.59
CA LYS A 9 -7.45 -1.18 26.90
C LYS A 9 -8.97 -1.26 26.84
N ALA A 10 -9.60 -0.69 25.81
CA ALA A 10 -11.05 -0.81 25.64
C ALA A 10 -11.46 -2.27 25.42
N ARG A 11 -10.66 -3.03 24.65
CA ARG A 11 -10.85 -4.47 24.44
C ARG A 11 -10.65 -5.29 25.71
N GLU A 12 -9.58 -5.05 26.48
CA GLU A 12 -9.33 -5.68 27.78
C GLU A 12 -10.47 -5.41 28.79
N ARG A 13 -11.12 -4.26 28.66
CA ARG A 13 -12.23 -3.84 29.53
C ARG A 13 -13.61 -4.23 29.00
N GLY A 14 -13.70 -4.93 27.86
CA GLY A 14 -14.97 -5.27 27.23
C GLY A 14 -15.81 -4.07 26.81
N VAL A 15 -15.19 -2.89 26.63
CA VAL A 15 -15.87 -1.65 26.27
C VAL A 15 -15.98 -1.56 24.75
N PRO A 16 -17.20 -1.57 24.19
CA PRO A 16 -17.38 -1.42 22.75
C PRO A 16 -17.04 0.00 22.34
N ILE A 17 -16.08 0.16 21.42
CA ILE A 17 -15.74 1.46 20.86
C ILE A 17 -16.71 1.77 19.73
N LYS A 18 -17.56 2.78 19.93
CA LYS A 18 -18.58 3.19 18.95
C LYS A 18 -18.08 4.26 17.98
N GLU A 19 -17.04 4.99 18.36
CA GLU A 19 -16.58 6.17 17.64
C GLU A 19 -15.12 6.48 17.96
N PHE A 20 -14.37 6.96 16.97
CA PHE A 20 -13.07 7.57 17.16
C PHE A 20 -13.05 8.99 16.62
N LYS A 21 -12.41 9.89 17.37
CA LYS A 21 -12.10 11.25 16.92
C LYS A 21 -10.59 11.47 16.98
N LEU A 22 -10.01 11.89 15.87
CA LEU A 22 -8.71 12.58 15.87
C LEU A 22 -9.00 14.05 16.13
N ILE A 23 -8.42 14.58 17.19
CA ILE A 23 -8.61 15.95 17.61
C ILE A 23 -7.28 16.68 17.48
N GLN A 24 -7.28 17.86 16.87
CA GLN A 24 -6.12 18.73 16.73
C GLN A 24 -5.75 19.36 18.09
N GLU A 25 -4.61 20.04 18.16
CA GLU A 25 -4.16 20.71 19.39
C GLU A 25 -5.12 21.82 19.84
N ASP A 26 -5.83 22.46 18.89
CA ASP A 26 -6.84 23.48 19.16
C ASP A 26 -8.20 22.90 19.60
N GLY A 27 -8.31 21.57 19.74
CA GLY A 27 -9.55 20.89 20.12
C GLY A 27 -10.51 20.65 18.96
N SER A 28 -10.20 21.05 17.73
CA SER A 28 -11.03 20.77 16.55
C SER A 28 -10.93 19.31 16.12
N VAL A 29 -12.03 18.76 15.60
CA VAL A 29 -12.05 17.38 15.11
C VAL A 29 -11.43 17.34 13.72
N TYR A 30 -10.25 16.73 13.61
CA TYR A 30 -9.58 16.46 12.34
C TYR A 30 -10.27 15.33 11.57
N TRP A 31 -10.75 14.30 12.28
CA TRP A 31 -11.41 13.16 11.66
C TRP A 31 -12.34 12.47 12.67
N GLU A 32 -13.55 12.09 12.24
CA GLU A 32 -14.53 11.32 13.01
C GLU A 32 -14.90 10.05 12.25
N GLY A 33 -14.81 8.89 12.91
CA GLY A 33 -15.23 7.61 12.37
C GLY A 33 -16.15 6.87 13.33
N LYS A 34 -17.35 6.49 12.86
CA LYS A 34 -18.32 5.67 13.62
C LYS A 34 -18.18 4.20 13.24
N PHE A 35 -18.18 3.34 14.25
CA PHE A 35 -18.01 1.89 14.07
C PHE A 35 -19.25 1.12 14.50
N GLY A 36 -19.79 0.29 13.59
CA GLY A 36 -20.81 -0.70 13.91
C GLY A 36 -20.18 -2.00 14.42
N ARG A 37 -20.82 -2.64 15.41
CA ARG A 37 -20.39 -3.93 16.01
C ARG A 37 -20.08 -5.03 14.97
N SER A 38 -20.79 -5.07 13.84
CA SER A 38 -20.66 -6.10 12.81
C SER A 38 -19.45 -5.93 11.88
N LYS A 39 -18.88 -4.73 11.78
CA LYS A 39 -17.83 -4.42 10.79
C LYS A 39 -16.46 -4.98 11.17
N TRP A 40 -16.14 -5.05 12.46
CA TRP A 40 -14.83 -5.50 12.96
C TRP A 40 -14.64 -7.01 12.95
N GLU A 41 -15.72 -7.79 13.04
CA GLU A 41 -15.60 -9.25 13.19
C GLU A 41 -15.55 -9.99 11.84
N THR A 42 -15.96 -9.36 10.73
CA THR A 42 -16.19 -10.07 9.46
C THR A 42 -15.62 -9.42 8.20
N SER A 43 -15.01 -8.23 8.28
CA SER A 43 -14.64 -7.46 7.08
C SER A 43 -13.15 -7.12 6.99
N GLY A 44 -12.64 -6.97 5.76
CA GLY A 44 -11.29 -6.47 5.44
C GLY A 44 -10.94 -5.09 6.04
N GLU A 45 -11.84 -4.43 6.77
CA GLU A 45 -11.54 -3.24 7.58
C GLU A 45 -10.50 -3.53 8.68
N VAL A 46 -10.42 -4.75 9.23
CA VAL A 46 -9.35 -5.13 10.17
C VAL A 46 -7.97 -5.14 9.50
N ILE A 47 -7.90 -5.50 8.21
CA ILE A 47 -6.67 -5.49 7.43
C ILE A 47 -6.24 -4.04 7.18
N TYR A 48 -7.19 -3.16 6.82
CA TYR A 48 -6.93 -1.73 6.62
C TYR A 48 -6.54 -0.99 7.91
N GLY A 49 -7.23 -1.26 9.02
CA GLY A 49 -6.88 -0.72 10.34
C GLY A 49 -5.47 -1.12 10.75
N ASN A 50 -5.10 -2.38 10.53
CA ASN A 50 -3.74 -2.87 10.78
C ASN A 50 -2.72 -2.27 9.80
N MET A 51 -3.04 -2.10 8.52
CA MET A 51 -2.14 -1.49 7.53
C MET A 51 -1.91 0.00 7.77
N VAL A 52 -2.95 0.78 8.07
CA VAL A 52 -2.85 2.21 8.39
C VAL A 52 -2.05 2.41 9.67
N ALA A 53 -2.28 1.56 10.65
CA ALA A 53 -1.67 1.72 11.95
C ALA A 53 -0.23 1.14 11.98
N LEU A 54 0.07 0.09 11.21
CA LEU A 54 1.45 -0.33 10.89
C LEU A 54 2.18 0.73 10.07
N SER A 55 1.54 1.37 9.08
CA SER A 55 2.18 2.43 8.29
C SER A 55 2.40 3.73 9.08
N GLY A 56 1.53 4.08 10.02
CA GLY A 56 1.74 5.21 10.95
C GLY A 56 2.84 4.95 11.97
N ILE A 57 2.91 3.73 12.53
CA ILE A 57 4.03 3.28 13.36
C ILE A 57 5.34 3.26 12.57
N TYR A 58 5.27 2.78 11.33
CA TYR A 58 6.41 2.62 10.45
C TYR A 58 6.97 3.97 9.95
N LEU A 59 6.11 4.95 9.66
CA LEU A 59 6.54 6.32 9.36
C LEU A 59 7.33 6.94 10.53
N GLY A 60 6.91 6.69 11.77
CA GLY A 60 7.64 7.13 12.97
C GLY A 60 8.96 6.37 13.21
N LEU A 61 9.04 5.10 12.82
CA LEU A 61 10.29 4.32 12.88
C LEU A 61 11.29 4.78 11.80
N LEU A 62 10.81 5.08 10.59
CA LEU A 62 11.63 5.55 9.48
C LEU A 62 12.10 6.99 9.59
N SER A 63 11.29 7.87 10.19
CA SER A 63 11.71 9.26 10.44
C SER A 63 12.85 9.34 11.48
N GLY A 64 13.19 8.22 12.14
CA GLY A 64 14.15 8.20 13.23
C GLY A 64 13.62 8.82 14.53
N GLU A 65 12.38 9.33 14.51
CA GLU A 65 11.71 9.96 15.65
C GLU A 65 11.30 8.94 16.72
N VAL A 66 11.12 7.67 16.33
CA VAL A 66 10.78 6.58 17.24
C VAL A 66 11.88 5.51 17.18
N LYS A 67 12.66 5.39 18.26
CA LYS A 67 13.60 4.28 18.46
C LYS A 67 13.04 3.33 19.53
N PRO A 68 12.48 2.16 19.16
CA PRO A 68 11.91 1.21 20.13
C PRO A 68 12.90 0.79 21.21
N LYS A 69 14.21 0.83 20.91
CA LYS A 69 15.29 0.56 21.87
C LYS A 69 15.27 1.46 23.11
N THR A 70 14.65 2.64 23.04
CA THR A 70 14.54 3.57 24.17
C THR A 70 13.22 3.42 24.94
N TRP A 71 12.35 2.49 24.55
CA TRP A 71 11.10 2.26 25.26
C TRP A 71 11.32 1.34 26.47
N PRO A 72 10.58 1.57 27.58
CA PRO A 72 10.62 0.67 28.72
C PRO A 72 9.99 -0.69 28.38
N GLU A 73 10.38 -1.70 29.16
CA GLU A 73 9.62 -2.95 29.24
C GLU A 73 8.40 -2.75 30.15
N PRO A 74 7.23 -3.37 29.86
CA PRO A 74 7.00 -4.38 28.81
C PRO A 74 6.53 -3.82 27.44
N GLU A 75 6.45 -2.51 27.29
CA GLU A 75 5.89 -1.85 26.09
C GLU A 75 6.70 -2.17 24.83
N ARG A 76 8.03 -2.18 24.96
CA ARG A 76 8.93 -2.56 23.87
C ARG A 76 8.66 -3.98 23.36
N SER A 77 8.64 -4.96 24.25
CA SER A 77 8.35 -6.36 23.88
C SER A 77 6.97 -6.53 23.24
N ARG A 78 5.94 -5.86 23.77
CA ARG A 78 4.59 -5.87 23.17
C ARG A 78 4.57 -5.28 21.77
N PHE A 79 5.28 -4.18 21.57
CA PHE A 79 5.40 -3.51 20.29
C PHE A 79 6.14 -4.37 19.25
N GLU A 80 7.29 -4.92 19.61
CA GLU A 80 8.07 -5.82 18.74
C GLU A 80 7.23 -7.05 18.34
N LYS A 81 6.55 -7.67 19.31
CA LYS A 81 5.62 -8.79 19.06
C LYS A 81 4.44 -8.39 18.17
N GLY A 82 3.89 -7.19 18.36
CA GLY A 82 2.81 -6.65 17.55
C GLY A 82 3.21 -6.49 16.08
N ILE A 83 4.42 -5.98 15.83
CA ILE A 83 4.98 -5.87 14.48
C ILE A 83 5.18 -7.25 13.86
N THR A 84 5.84 -8.19 14.55
CA THR A 84 6.15 -9.49 13.95
C THR A 84 4.89 -10.31 13.68
N VAL A 85 3.91 -10.30 14.59
CA VAL A 85 2.64 -11.00 14.41
C VAL A 85 1.78 -10.32 13.35
N GLY A 86 1.72 -8.99 13.34
CA GLY A 86 1.01 -8.21 12.34
C GLY A 86 1.56 -8.44 10.94
N LEU A 87 2.89 -8.40 10.78
CA LEU A 87 3.57 -8.67 9.53
C LEU A 87 3.31 -10.11 9.07
N ALA A 88 3.50 -11.11 9.94
CA ALA A 88 3.26 -12.50 9.58
C ALA A 88 1.82 -12.76 9.13
N ARG A 89 0.84 -12.09 9.76
CA ARG A 89 -0.57 -12.16 9.36
C ARG A 89 -0.82 -11.48 8.01
N ILE A 90 -0.10 -10.41 7.67
CA ILE A 90 -0.16 -9.82 6.32
C ILE A 90 0.42 -10.80 5.30
N LEU A 91 1.57 -11.41 5.58
CA LEU A 91 2.22 -12.36 4.68
C LEU A 91 1.36 -13.59 4.42
N SER A 92 0.67 -14.10 5.46
CA SER A 92 -0.26 -15.25 5.32
C SER A 92 -1.50 -14.95 4.47
N LEU A 93 -1.71 -13.70 4.06
CA LEU A 93 -2.84 -13.28 3.21
C LEU A 93 -2.43 -13.03 1.76
N GLN A 94 -1.15 -13.18 1.41
CA GLN A 94 -0.73 -13.11 0.01
C GLN A 94 -1.41 -14.25 -0.77
N GLN A 95 -1.94 -13.92 -1.95
CA GLN A 95 -2.57 -14.89 -2.84
C GLN A 95 -1.50 -15.64 -3.64
N GLU A 96 -1.88 -16.71 -4.32
CA GLU A 96 -0.95 -17.54 -5.12
C GLU A 96 -0.30 -16.77 -6.27
N ASP A 97 -0.97 -15.74 -6.79
CA ASP A 97 -0.44 -14.86 -7.83
C ASP A 97 0.58 -13.84 -7.31
N GLY A 98 0.89 -13.83 -6.01
CA GLY A 98 1.84 -12.91 -5.38
C GLY A 98 1.22 -11.56 -4.99
N GLY A 99 -0.06 -11.32 -5.28
CA GLY A 99 -0.74 -10.10 -4.87
C GLY A 99 -1.50 -10.23 -3.55
N TRP A 100 -2.00 -9.10 -3.06
CA TRP A 100 -2.98 -9.06 -1.97
C TRP A 100 -4.32 -8.60 -2.49
N GLY A 101 -5.36 -9.38 -2.18
CA GLY A 101 -6.74 -9.09 -2.54
C GLY A 101 -7.54 -8.43 -1.41
N TRP A 102 -8.79 -8.12 -1.71
CA TRP A 102 -9.80 -7.72 -0.74
C TRP A 102 -10.64 -8.93 -0.33
N LYS A 103 -10.73 -9.21 0.98
CA LYS A 103 -11.83 -10.04 1.51
C LYS A 103 -12.91 -9.11 2.03
N VAL A 104 -13.90 -8.83 1.19
CA VAL A 104 -15.15 -8.21 1.65
C VAL A 104 -16.22 -9.28 1.67
N VAL A 105 -16.70 -9.59 2.87
CA VAL A 105 -17.99 -10.27 3.04
C VAL A 105 -19.03 -9.15 3.14
N LEU A 106 -19.70 -8.82 2.03
CA LEU A 106 -20.89 -7.97 2.09
C LEU A 106 -22.10 -8.86 2.38
N VAL A 107 -22.91 -8.43 3.35
CA VAL A 107 -24.15 -9.10 3.76
C VAL A 107 -25.27 -8.96 2.70
N GLU A 108 -25.11 -8.10 1.69
CA GLU A 108 -26.21 -7.73 0.78
C GLU A 108 -25.78 -7.58 -0.70
N GLY A 109 -25.07 -8.56 -1.23
CA GLY A 109 -25.28 -8.96 -2.63
C GLY A 109 -24.58 -8.21 -3.77
N LYS A 110 -23.74 -7.17 -3.58
CA LYS A 110 -22.90 -6.63 -4.70
C LYS A 110 -21.54 -6.07 -4.26
N THR A 111 -20.49 -6.88 -4.47
CA THR A 111 -19.27 -6.66 -5.30
C THR A 111 -18.31 -7.77 -4.90
N ARG A 112 -18.04 -8.71 -5.82
CA ARG A 112 -17.15 -9.87 -5.60
C ARG A 112 -15.79 -9.56 -6.21
N PHE A 113 -14.75 -9.44 -5.39
CA PHE A 113 -13.39 -9.68 -5.87
C PHE A 113 -13.19 -11.20 -5.92
N PRO A 114 -12.59 -11.77 -6.98
CA PRO A 114 -12.34 -13.21 -7.02
C PRO A 114 -11.42 -13.58 -5.85
N ALA A 115 -11.85 -14.50 -4.99
CA ALA A 115 -10.94 -15.10 -4.02
C ALA A 115 -9.78 -15.75 -4.77
N GLY A 116 -8.56 -15.66 -4.23
CA GLY A 116 -7.36 -16.16 -4.91
C GLY A 116 -6.67 -15.16 -5.84
N LYS A 117 -7.21 -13.93 -6.00
CA LYS A 117 -6.63 -12.92 -6.90
C LYS A 117 -6.16 -11.68 -6.16
N GLY A 118 -4.95 -11.25 -6.48
CA GLY A 118 -4.36 -10.01 -6.01
C GLY A 118 -4.99 -8.78 -6.63
N HIS A 119 -4.76 -7.63 -6.01
CA HIS A 119 -5.22 -6.33 -6.49
C HIS A 119 -4.06 -5.34 -6.47
N VAL A 120 -3.89 -4.57 -7.55
CA VAL A 120 -2.73 -3.70 -7.80
C VAL A 120 -2.52 -2.70 -6.66
N LEU A 121 -3.54 -1.91 -6.32
CA LEU A 121 -3.47 -0.92 -5.24
C LEU A 121 -2.96 -1.49 -3.91
N TYR A 122 -3.45 -2.66 -3.52
CA TYR A 122 -3.12 -3.29 -2.24
C TYR A 122 -1.72 -3.84 -2.24
N THR A 123 -1.37 -4.55 -3.30
CA THR A 123 -0.06 -5.13 -3.49
C THR A 123 1.01 -4.05 -3.51
N ALA A 124 0.78 -2.97 -4.25
CA ALA A 124 1.66 -1.81 -4.30
C ALA A 124 1.83 -1.15 -2.92
N LYS A 125 0.73 -0.94 -2.18
CA LYS A 125 0.79 -0.39 -0.82
C LYS A 125 1.55 -1.30 0.14
N ILE A 126 1.32 -2.61 0.11
CA ILE A 126 1.99 -3.57 1.00
C ILE A 126 3.49 -3.63 0.67
N LEU A 127 3.85 -3.74 -0.60
CA LEU A 127 5.25 -3.74 -1.04
C LEU A 127 5.98 -2.47 -0.57
N ALA A 128 5.45 -1.29 -0.89
CA ALA A 128 6.11 -0.01 -0.63
C ALA A 128 6.04 0.45 0.84
N LYS A 129 4.97 0.11 1.58
CA LYS A 129 4.75 0.61 2.95
C LYS A 129 4.95 -0.43 4.05
N VAL A 130 5.12 -1.71 3.70
CA VAL A 130 5.24 -2.79 4.69
C VAL A 130 6.42 -3.72 4.45
N LEU A 131 6.65 -4.19 3.22
CA LEU A 131 7.67 -5.23 2.98
C LEU A 131 9.08 -4.67 2.84
N ILE A 132 9.31 -3.78 1.85
CA ILE A 132 10.61 -3.09 1.68
C ILE A 132 11.01 -2.42 3.00
N PRO A 133 10.08 -1.69 3.65
CA PRO A 133 10.14 -1.33 5.04
C PRO A 133 10.66 -2.33 6.08
N ALA A 134 10.01 -3.47 6.23
CA ALA A 134 10.43 -4.50 7.17
C ALA A 134 11.85 -5.00 6.87
N LEU A 135 12.18 -5.17 5.59
CA LEU A 135 13.52 -5.58 5.16
C LEU A 135 14.60 -4.54 5.52
N ARG A 136 14.30 -3.23 5.39
CA ARG A 136 15.21 -2.15 5.81
C ARG A 136 15.46 -2.16 7.33
N LEU A 137 14.50 -2.65 8.10
CA LEU A 137 14.64 -2.89 9.55
C LEU A 137 15.27 -4.26 9.88
N ASN A 138 15.81 -4.96 8.87
CA ASN A 138 16.41 -6.29 8.98
C ASN A 138 15.44 -7.37 9.50
N ILE A 139 14.13 -7.18 9.31
CA ILE A 139 13.12 -8.20 9.59
C ILE A 139 13.02 -9.09 8.35
N LYS A 140 13.74 -10.22 8.36
CA LYS A 140 13.82 -11.14 7.23
C LYS A 140 12.79 -12.26 7.30
N ASN A 141 12.50 -12.75 8.51
CA ASN A 141 11.61 -13.87 8.74
C ASN A 141 10.64 -13.54 9.88
N VAL A 142 9.40 -13.99 9.75
CA VAL A 142 8.39 -13.90 10.82
C VAL A 142 7.57 -15.18 10.86
N SER A 143 7.09 -15.57 12.04
CA SER A 143 6.34 -16.82 12.21
C SER A 143 4.92 -16.57 12.71
N TYR A 144 3.95 -17.28 12.14
CA TYR A 144 2.55 -17.27 12.55
C TYR A 144 1.88 -18.60 12.25
N GLY A 145 1.16 -19.15 13.22
CA GLY A 145 0.46 -20.44 13.07
C GLY A 145 1.39 -21.62 12.75
N GLY A 146 2.63 -21.62 13.27
CA GLY A 146 3.63 -22.65 12.98
C GLY A 146 4.30 -22.54 11.61
N THR A 147 3.90 -21.57 10.79
CA THR A 147 4.54 -21.28 9.50
C THR A 147 5.52 -20.13 9.65
N THR A 148 6.71 -20.25 9.05
CA THR A 148 7.68 -19.16 8.95
C THR A 148 7.65 -18.59 7.53
N TYR A 149 7.55 -17.28 7.43
CA TYR A 149 7.43 -16.54 6.18
C TYR A 149 8.71 -15.74 5.92
N ASP A 150 9.24 -15.85 4.71
CA ASP A 150 10.38 -15.05 4.22
C ASP A 150 9.84 -13.74 3.61
N VAL A 151 10.14 -12.63 4.27
CA VAL A 151 9.66 -11.29 3.87
C VAL A 151 10.15 -10.91 2.47
N ALA A 152 11.37 -11.30 2.10
CA ALA A 152 11.95 -10.98 0.80
C ALA A 152 11.29 -11.79 -0.31
N GLU A 153 10.96 -13.06 -0.07
CA GLU A 153 10.24 -13.88 -1.05
C GLU A 153 8.84 -13.32 -1.35
N HIS A 154 8.09 -12.95 -0.30
CA HIS A 154 6.79 -12.29 -0.48
C HIS A 154 6.92 -10.96 -1.23
N ALA A 155 8.00 -10.20 -1.00
CA ALA A 155 8.24 -8.95 -1.72
C ALA A 155 8.59 -9.19 -3.20
N ARG A 156 9.39 -10.20 -3.52
CA ARG A 156 9.67 -10.61 -4.91
C ARG A 156 8.41 -11.05 -5.64
N ALA A 157 7.56 -11.85 -4.99
CA ALA A 157 6.27 -12.25 -5.54
C ALA A 157 5.36 -11.04 -5.82
N ALA A 158 5.37 -10.04 -4.94
CA ALA A 158 4.64 -8.78 -5.13
C ALA A 158 5.15 -7.99 -6.35
N VAL A 159 6.47 -7.95 -6.56
CA VAL A 159 7.09 -7.30 -7.72
C VAL A 159 6.67 -7.99 -9.01
N ARG A 160 6.77 -9.32 -9.07
CA ARG A 160 6.33 -10.12 -10.24
C ARG A 160 4.85 -9.90 -10.53
N PHE A 161 4.00 -9.91 -9.51
CA PHE A 161 2.58 -9.58 -9.65
C PHE A 161 2.38 -8.21 -10.29
N LEU A 162 3.06 -7.16 -9.82
CA LEU A 162 2.91 -5.82 -10.39
C LEU A 162 3.43 -5.72 -11.83
N ILE A 163 4.50 -6.44 -12.19
CA ILE A 163 4.95 -6.50 -13.58
C ILE A 163 3.88 -7.18 -14.44
N ASP A 164 3.38 -8.33 -13.98
CA ASP A 164 2.38 -9.11 -14.70
C ASP A 164 1.06 -8.36 -14.85
N GLN A 165 0.65 -7.55 -13.88
CA GLN A 165 -0.61 -6.81 -13.93
C GLN A 165 -0.58 -5.55 -14.82
N GLN A 166 0.57 -5.14 -15.35
CA GLN A 166 0.64 -3.99 -16.24
C GLN A 166 -0.06 -4.30 -17.57
N LEU A 167 -0.87 -3.35 -18.06
CA LEU A 167 -1.57 -3.47 -19.34
C LEU A 167 -0.64 -3.14 -20.50
N GLU A 168 -1.05 -3.44 -21.75
CA GLU A 168 -0.24 -3.20 -22.95
C GLU A 168 0.07 -1.71 -23.20
N SER A 169 -0.84 -0.84 -22.79
CA SER A 169 -0.71 0.63 -22.76
C SER A 169 0.34 1.15 -21.76
N GLY A 170 0.73 0.34 -20.76
CA GLY A 170 1.63 0.75 -19.68
C GLY A 170 0.92 1.19 -18.39
N GLY A 171 -0.38 1.45 -18.45
CA GLY A 171 -1.20 1.76 -17.28
C GLY A 171 -1.58 0.51 -16.49
N TYR A 172 -2.28 0.76 -15.39
CA TYR A 172 -2.74 -0.25 -14.45
C TYR A 172 -4.23 -0.12 -14.18
N SER A 173 -4.89 -1.25 -14.05
CA SER A 173 -6.23 -1.36 -13.49
C SER A 173 -6.18 -1.93 -12.06
N ALA A 174 -7.34 -2.24 -11.49
CA ALA A 174 -7.41 -2.95 -10.22
C ALA A 174 -6.78 -4.35 -10.30
N ASN A 175 -6.96 -5.03 -11.44
CA ASN A 175 -6.36 -6.30 -11.85
C ASN A 175 -6.74 -6.55 -13.31
N LYS A 176 -5.77 -6.88 -14.17
CA LYS A 176 -5.97 -6.99 -15.62
C LYS A 176 -6.91 -8.11 -16.07
N GLU A 177 -7.12 -9.15 -15.24
CA GLU A 177 -7.95 -10.30 -15.60
C GLU A 177 -9.45 -10.00 -15.53
N TRP A 178 -9.87 -9.05 -14.69
CA TRP A 178 -11.29 -8.73 -14.47
C TRP A 178 -11.62 -7.24 -14.55
N SER A 179 -10.61 -6.39 -14.73
CA SER A 179 -10.78 -4.99 -15.10
C SER A 179 -9.68 -4.58 -16.06
N MET A 180 -10.06 -4.10 -17.24
CA MET A 180 -9.13 -3.42 -18.17
C MET A 180 -9.28 -1.90 -18.10
N THR A 181 -10.12 -1.39 -17.19
CA THR A 181 -10.25 0.04 -16.97
C THR A 181 -9.02 0.51 -16.21
N GLU A 182 -8.16 1.20 -16.94
CA GLU A 182 -6.95 1.83 -16.41
C GLU A 182 -7.35 2.99 -15.48
N ASP A 183 -6.59 3.18 -14.41
CA ASP A 183 -6.86 4.23 -13.44
C ASP A 183 -5.54 4.89 -13.00
N PRO A 184 -5.43 6.22 -13.05
CA PRO A 184 -4.23 6.93 -12.64
C PRO A 184 -3.80 6.63 -11.20
N LEU A 185 -4.74 6.34 -10.29
CA LEU A 185 -4.41 5.97 -8.92
C LEU A 185 -3.73 4.61 -8.87
N TYR A 186 -4.23 3.62 -9.61
CA TYR A 186 -3.59 2.30 -9.67
C TYR A 186 -2.21 2.40 -10.31
N THR A 187 -2.09 3.14 -11.41
CA THR A 187 -0.83 3.37 -12.12
C THR A 187 0.18 4.06 -11.19
N ALA A 188 -0.21 5.14 -10.50
CA ALA A 188 0.67 5.87 -9.59
C ALA A 188 1.16 5.01 -8.41
N TRP A 189 0.29 4.19 -7.80
CA TRP A 189 0.71 3.31 -6.72
C TRP A 189 1.64 2.20 -7.21
N ALA A 190 1.34 1.58 -8.35
CA ALA A 190 2.21 0.57 -8.96
C ALA A 190 3.57 1.16 -9.30
N LEU A 191 3.60 2.31 -9.98
CA LEU A 191 4.82 3.06 -10.32
C LEU A 191 5.68 3.31 -9.08
N ARG A 192 5.07 3.84 -8.02
CA ARG A 192 5.75 4.10 -6.75
C ARG A 192 6.34 2.82 -6.14
N ALA A 193 5.59 1.74 -6.11
CA ALA A 193 6.05 0.48 -5.55
C ALA A 193 7.20 -0.12 -6.36
N LEU A 194 7.14 -0.03 -7.70
CA LEU A 194 8.21 -0.47 -8.59
C LEU A 194 9.46 0.41 -8.47
N CYS A 195 9.32 1.73 -8.33
CA CYS A 195 10.45 2.63 -8.05
C CYS A 195 11.17 2.25 -6.74
N GLU A 196 10.41 1.94 -5.69
CA GLU A 196 10.98 1.46 -4.43
C GLU A 196 11.65 0.09 -4.62
N ALA A 197 11.02 -0.84 -5.35
CA ALA A 197 11.62 -2.13 -5.64
C ALA A 197 12.95 -2.02 -6.40
N TYR A 198 13.04 -1.09 -7.36
CA TYR A 198 14.27 -0.80 -8.09
C TYR A 198 15.37 -0.23 -7.18
N ARG A 199 15.03 0.74 -6.32
CA ARG A 199 15.98 1.32 -5.35
C ARG A 199 16.54 0.29 -4.38
N TYR A 200 15.71 -0.66 -3.96
CA TYR A 200 16.05 -1.68 -2.98
C TYR A 200 16.22 -3.07 -3.60
N ARG A 201 16.59 -3.13 -4.89
CA ARG A 201 16.74 -4.38 -5.65
C ARG A 201 17.69 -5.39 -5.01
N ASP A 202 18.81 -4.92 -4.45
CA ASP A 202 19.80 -5.78 -3.79
C ASP A 202 19.25 -6.36 -2.48
N LEU A 203 18.49 -5.55 -1.73
CA LEU A 203 17.83 -5.99 -0.50
C LEU A 203 16.72 -7.01 -0.77
N LEU A 204 16.04 -6.86 -1.90
CA LEU A 204 15.02 -7.79 -2.39
C LEU A 204 15.62 -9.04 -3.03
N GLY A 205 16.91 -9.01 -3.40
CA GLY A 205 17.55 -10.08 -4.17
C GLY A 205 16.93 -10.25 -5.55
N LEU A 206 16.63 -9.15 -6.24
CA LEU A 206 16.15 -9.20 -7.63
C LEU A 206 17.31 -9.57 -8.56
N ASP A 207 17.08 -10.50 -9.48
CA ASP A 207 18.03 -10.80 -10.55
C ASP A 207 18.00 -9.74 -11.65
N ASP A 208 19.04 -9.71 -12.50
CA ASP A 208 19.18 -8.71 -13.56
C ASP A 208 18.00 -8.69 -14.52
N ALA A 209 17.42 -9.85 -14.83
CA ALA A 209 16.26 -9.97 -15.70
C ALA A 209 15.02 -9.29 -15.09
N THR A 210 14.73 -9.57 -13.82
CA THR A 210 13.65 -8.93 -13.07
C THR A 210 13.90 -7.43 -12.93
N VAL A 211 15.14 -7.01 -12.69
CA VAL A 211 15.50 -5.58 -12.64
C VAL A 211 15.19 -4.90 -13.98
N GLN A 212 15.54 -5.49 -15.13
CA GLN A 212 15.17 -4.91 -16.43
C GLN A 212 13.65 -4.84 -16.63
N GLN A 213 12.91 -5.86 -16.24
CA GLN A 213 11.44 -5.83 -16.29
C GLN A 213 10.84 -4.72 -15.41
N VAL A 214 11.39 -4.51 -14.22
CA VAL A 214 10.99 -3.39 -13.34
C VAL A 214 11.27 -2.04 -14.02
N LYS A 215 12.45 -1.86 -14.62
CA LYS A 215 12.80 -0.61 -15.32
C LYS A 215 11.83 -0.33 -16.46
N GLU A 216 11.54 -1.33 -17.29
CA GLU A 216 10.62 -1.18 -18.41
C GLU A 216 9.19 -0.92 -17.95
N ALA A 217 8.74 -1.59 -16.89
CA ALA A 217 7.43 -1.34 -16.31
C ALA A 217 7.32 0.09 -15.75
N ILE A 218 8.36 0.60 -15.10
CA ILE A 218 8.43 1.99 -14.63
C ILE A 218 8.31 2.96 -15.81
N ARG A 219 9.09 2.76 -16.87
CA ARG A 219 9.08 3.62 -18.07
C ARG A 219 7.67 3.69 -18.67
N ARG A 220 7.05 2.54 -18.93
CA ARG A 220 5.72 2.46 -19.52
C ARG A 220 4.64 3.10 -18.64
N ALA A 221 4.76 2.97 -17.31
CA ALA A 221 3.83 3.61 -16.37
C ALA A 221 4.01 5.13 -16.32
N VAL A 222 5.25 5.62 -16.44
CA VAL A 222 5.54 7.06 -16.57
C VAL A 222 4.96 7.57 -17.88
N ASP A 223 5.29 6.95 -19.02
CA ASP A 223 4.79 7.34 -20.35
C ASP A 223 3.26 7.40 -20.36
N TRP A 224 2.60 6.40 -19.77
CA TRP A 224 1.15 6.38 -19.65
C TRP A 224 0.61 7.51 -18.77
N LEU A 225 1.24 7.82 -17.62
CA LEU A 225 0.79 8.95 -16.80
C LEU A 225 0.97 10.26 -17.55
N LEU A 226 2.12 10.51 -18.17
CA LEU A 226 2.35 11.77 -18.88
C LEU A 226 1.41 11.92 -20.09
N SER A 227 1.09 10.84 -20.81
CA SER A 227 0.18 10.89 -21.96
C SER A 227 -1.28 11.19 -21.60
N HIS A 228 -1.64 11.12 -20.33
CA HIS A 228 -2.99 11.44 -19.84
C HIS A 228 -2.99 12.64 -18.88
N GLN A 229 -1.89 13.38 -18.83
CA GLN A 229 -1.85 14.69 -18.20
C GLN A 229 -2.51 15.69 -19.15
N GLU A 230 -3.42 16.52 -18.62
CA GLU A 230 -4.03 17.60 -19.39
C GLU A 230 -3.02 18.75 -19.59
N ASP A 231 -3.33 19.69 -20.49
CA ASP A 231 -2.45 20.83 -20.80
C ASP A 231 -2.12 21.70 -19.58
N GLU A 232 -3.00 21.76 -18.57
CA GLU A 232 -2.79 22.51 -17.32
C GLU A 232 -1.95 21.74 -16.29
N GLY A 233 -1.54 20.51 -16.62
CA GLY A 233 -0.74 19.63 -15.79
C GLY A 233 -1.55 18.81 -14.79
N ASP A 234 -2.87 18.95 -14.76
CA ASP A 234 -3.77 18.17 -13.93
C ASP A 234 -4.18 16.85 -14.60
N TYR A 235 -4.90 16.03 -13.85
CA TYR A 235 -5.31 14.70 -14.29
C TYR A 235 -6.84 14.56 -14.29
N ALA A 236 -7.56 15.68 -14.33
CA ALA A 236 -9.00 15.77 -14.07
C ALA A 236 -9.86 14.93 -15.03
N GLY A 237 -9.49 14.84 -16.32
CA GLY A 237 -10.28 14.20 -17.38
C GLY A 237 -10.45 12.68 -17.24
N LEU A 238 -9.55 12.00 -16.52
CA LEU A 238 -9.61 10.54 -16.32
C LEU A 238 -10.63 10.10 -15.27
N TRP A 239 -11.08 11.02 -14.42
CA TRP A 239 -11.93 10.72 -13.27
C TRP A 239 -13.43 10.79 -13.58
N GLU A 240 -13.82 11.24 -14.78
CA GLU A 240 -15.19 11.07 -15.28
C GLU A 240 -15.54 9.60 -15.57
N MET A 241 -14.54 8.71 -15.60
CA MET A 241 -14.79 7.27 -15.62
C MET A 241 -15.43 6.83 -14.30
N LYS A 242 -16.63 6.25 -14.40
CA LYS A 242 -17.44 5.31 -13.56
C LYS A 242 -16.89 4.70 -12.22
N SER A 243 -15.76 5.12 -11.66
CA SER A 243 -15.14 4.66 -10.42
C SER A 243 -15.87 5.15 -9.16
N ALA A 244 -16.65 6.24 -9.25
CA ALA A 244 -17.52 6.70 -8.16
C ALA A 244 -18.53 5.62 -7.73
N ALA A 245 -18.95 4.75 -8.65
CA ALA A 245 -19.86 3.64 -8.36
C ALA A 245 -19.18 2.44 -7.66
N ILE A 246 -17.86 2.29 -7.78
CA ILE A 246 -17.10 1.16 -7.21
C ILE A 246 -16.51 1.50 -5.85
N MET A 247 -16.10 2.76 -5.61
CA MET A 247 -15.41 3.13 -4.37
C MET A 247 -16.27 3.84 -3.32
N GLY A 248 -17.52 4.18 -3.60
CA GLY A 248 -18.48 4.65 -2.59
C GLY A 248 -18.06 5.88 -1.78
N SER A 249 -17.09 6.66 -2.26
CA SER A 249 -16.66 7.90 -1.61
C SER A 249 -16.47 9.00 -2.64
N ALA A 250 -17.14 10.13 -2.39
CA ALA A 250 -16.91 11.39 -3.06
C ALA A 250 -15.41 11.73 -3.13
N TYR A 251 -14.98 12.24 -4.28
CA TYR A 251 -13.86 13.14 -4.51
C TYR A 251 -12.74 13.18 -3.46
N ALA A 252 -11.52 12.83 -3.87
CA ALA A 252 -10.35 12.95 -3.01
C ALA A 252 -9.13 13.54 -3.77
N PRO A 253 -8.79 14.84 -3.58
CA PRO A 253 -7.45 15.41 -3.84
C PRO A 253 -6.23 14.54 -3.43
N PRO A 254 -6.34 13.57 -2.50
CA PRO A 254 -5.32 12.54 -2.31
C PRO A 254 -4.82 11.79 -3.55
N SER A 255 -5.58 11.70 -4.65
CA SER A 255 -5.18 10.95 -5.87
C SER A 255 -4.11 11.67 -6.70
N GLU A 256 -4.28 12.96 -7.02
CA GLU A 256 -3.29 13.76 -7.75
C GLU A 256 -1.97 13.85 -6.99
N ALA A 257 -2.03 14.06 -5.68
CA ALA A 257 -0.84 14.04 -4.83
C ALA A 257 -0.12 12.68 -4.88
N GLN A 258 -0.81 11.56 -5.14
CA GLN A 258 -0.14 10.28 -5.36
C GLN A 258 0.54 10.23 -6.73
N ILE A 259 -0.10 10.75 -7.79
CA ILE A 259 0.47 10.80 -9.14
C ILE A 259 1.74 11.63 -9.15
N VAL A 260 1.65 12.89 -8.69
CA VAL A 260 2.81 13.80 -8.60
C VAL A 260 3.93 13.17 -7.77
N ARG A 261 3.60 12.55 -6.63
CA ARG A 261 4.60 11.86 -5.82
C ARG A 261 5.23 10.67 -6.53
N ALA A 262 4.48 9.90 -7.30
CA ALA A 262 5.00 8.78 -8.07
C ALA A 262 5.94 9.26 -9.19
N LEU A 263 5.57 10.33 -9.90
CA LEU A 263 6.39 10.97 -10.93
C LEU A 263 7.68 11.55 -10.35
N ILE A 264 7.63 12.26 -9.21
CA ILE A 264 8.83 12.73 -8.49
C ILE A 264 9.75 11.55 -8.14
N GLN A 265 9.16 10.43 -7.69
CA GLN A 265 9.95 9.24 -7.39
C GLN A 265 10.59 8.65 -8.64
N ALA A 266 9.89 8.55 -9.77
CA ALA A 266 10.47 8.10 -11.02
C ALA A 266 11.58 9.05 -11.50
N TYR A 267 11.34 10.37 -11.43
CA TYR A 267 12.30 11.40 -11.79
C TYR A 267 13.61 11.27 -11.03
N SER A 268 13.55 11.01 -9.71
CA SER A 268 14.76 10.87 -8.89
C SER A 268 15.64 9.67 -9.25
N ILE A 269 15.15 8.71 -10.03
CA ILE A 269 15.92 7.55 -10.52
C ILE A 269 16.05 7.56 -12.07
N SER A 270 15.61 8.62 -12.74
CA SER A 270 15.53 8.71 -14.21
C SER A 270 16.84 8.42 -14.93
N GLU A 271 17.98 8.91 -14.43
CA GLU A 271 19.30 8.67 -15.04
C GLU A 271 19.68 7.19 -15.04
N GLU A 272 19.40 6.49 -13.94
CA GLU A 272 19.67 5.05 -13.82
C GLU A 272 18.69 4.24 -14.69
N LEU A 273 17.49 4.76 -14.91
CA LEU A 273 16.49 4.19 -15.79
C LEU A 273 16.80 4.41 -17.28
N GLY A 274 17.71 5.32 -17.62
CA GLY A 274 17.93 5.75 -19.00
C GLY A 274 16.78 6.60 -19.55
N LEU A 275 15.94 7.17 -18.67
CA LEU A 275 14.90 8.13 -19.05
C LEU A 275 15.56 9.48 -19.31
N ASN A 276 15.24 10.12 -20.43
CA ASN A 276 15.77 11.44 -20.72
C ASN A 276 15.11 12.47 -19.78
N LYS A 277 15.90 13.15 -18.94
CA LYS A 277 15.38 14.18 -18.02
C LYS A 277 14.63 15.32 -18.73
N ALA A 278 14.85 15.53 -20.04
CA ALA A 278 14.11 16.49 -20.83
C ALA A 278 12.63 16.10 -21.00
N GLU A 279 12.35 14.82 -21.21
CA GLU A 279 10.98 14.29 -21.39
C GLU A 279 10.13 14.42 -20.11
N LEU A 280 10.77 14.46 -18.94
CA LEU A 280 10.12 14.65 -17.64
C LEU A 280 10.06 16.12 -17.17
N LYS A 281 10.73 17.05 -17.84
CA LYS A 281 10.74 18.48 -17.48
C LYS A 281 9.70 19.30 -18.25
N GLU A 282 9.22 18.78 -19.37
CA GLU A 282 8.26 19.44 -20.25
C GLU A 282 6.81 18.99 -20.00
N ALA A 283 6.61 18.09 -19.04
CA ALA A 283 5.31 17.62 -18.53
C ALA A 283 5.10 18.11 -17.09
#